data_AF-A0A2I0L2Q6-F1
#
_entry.id   AF-A0A2I0L2Q6-F1
#
_cell.length_a   1.000
_cell.length_b   1.000
_cell.length_c   1.000
_cell.angle_alpha   90.00
_cell.angle_beta   90.00
_cell.angle_gamma   90.00
#
_symmetry.space_group_name_H-M   'P 1'
#
loop_
_entity.id
_entity.type
_entity.pdbx_description
1 polymer ?
#
loop_
_entity_poly.entity_id
_entity_poly.type
_entity_poly.pdbx_seq_one_letter_code
_entity_poly.pdbx_strand_id
1 'polypeptide(L)'
;MVRITERVVNTYFARLYFSKPGETELFSVDARPSDAINVAYRCQVPVYVNKQIVLTDAIRIGYGADRSRDARPVYDVSLDSAAEGPDILVEELDLVKSMNLAIKEERYIDAAMWRDKLRKLRKSKT
;
A
#
# COMPACT_ATOMS: atom_id res chain seq x y z
N MET A 1 20.80 -8.68 -16.68
CA MET A 1 20.27 -8.81 -15.29
C MET A 1 20.21 -7.45 -14.62
N VAL A 2 19.47 -7.32 -13.52
CA VAL A 2 19.36 -6.07 -12.77
C VAL A 2 19.84 -6.25 -11.33
N ARG A 3 20.57 -5.29 -10.78
CA ARG A 3 21.07 -5.34 -9.39
C ARG A 3 20.76 -4.05 -8.65
N ILE A 4 20.12 -4.14 -7.49
CA ILE A 4 20.03 -3.04 -6.52
C ILE A 4 21.27 -3.11 -5.63
N THR A 5 22.15 -2.11 -5.73
CA THR A 5 23.54 -2.20 -5.25
C THR A 5 23.74 -1.60 -3.88
N GLU A 6 23.28 -0.38 -3.66
CA GLU A 6 23.51 0.37 -2.43
C GLU A 6 22.33 1.29 -2.09
N ARG A 7 22.29 1.70 -0.83
CA ARG A 7 21.43 2.76 -0.32
C ARG A 7 22.32 3.83 0.29
N VAL A 8 22.16 5.07 -0.16
CA VAL A 8 22.82 6.23 0.44
C VAL A 8 21.73 7.14 0.99
N VAL A 9 21.72 7.31 2.32
CA VAL A 9 20.67 8.03 3.06
C VAL A 9 19.29 7.43 2.81
N ASN A 10 18.49 8.01 1.91
CA ASN A 10 17.14 7.57 1.56
C ASN A 10 17.00 7.23 0.06
N THR A 11 18.12 7.18 -0.66
CA THR A 11 18.15 6.94 -2.10
C THR A 11 18.80 5.60 -2.38
N TYR A 12 18.05 4.72 -3.04
CA TYR A 12 18.55 3.45 -3.55
C TYR A 12 19.15 3.63 -4.94
N PHE A 13 20.22 2.89 -5.21
CA PHE A 13 20.89 2.85 -6.51
C PHE A 13 20.78 1.46 -7.13
N ALA A 14 20.63 1.42 -8.45
CA ALA A 14 20.54 0.19 -9.20
C ALA A 14 21.42 0.23 -10.45
N ARG A 15 21.89 -0.94 -10.88
CA ARG A 15 22.64 -1.10 -12.12
C ARG A 15 21.99 -2.15 -13.02
N LEU A 16 21.87 -1.81 -14.28
CA LEU A 16 21.49 -2.70 -15.35
C LEU A 16 22.76 -3.34 -15.92
N TYR A 17 22.75 -4.65 -16.08
CA TYR A 17 23.85 -5.40 -16.68
C TYR A 17 23.40 -6.05 -17.97
N PHE A 18 24.12 -5.72 -19.04
CA PHE A 18 23.91 -6.23 -20.39
C PHE A 18 25.04 -7.19 -20.74
N SER A 19 24.68 -8.28 -21.41
CA SER A 19 25.60 -9.25 -21.97
C SER A 19 25.28 -9.38 -23.45
N LYS A 20 26.28 -9.24 -24.32
CA LYS A 20 26.10 -9.48 -25.75
C LYS A 20 26.40 -10.95 -26.06
N PRO A 21 25.60 -11.63 -26.90
CA PRO A 21 25.88 -13.02 -27.28
C PRO A 21 27.26 -13.13 -27.93
N GLY A 22 28.12 -13.99 -27.37
CA GLY A 22 29.49 -14.20 -27.87
C GLY A 22 30.56 -13.27 -27.30
N GLU A 23 30.20 -12.32 -26.44
CA GLU A 23 31.15 -11.49 -25.70
C GLU A 23 31.09 -11.82 -24.20
N THR A 24 32.26 -11.96 -23.58
CA THR A 24 32.40 -12.22 -22.14
C THR A 24 32.27 -10.93 -21.31
N GLU A 25 32.31 -9.77 -21.96
CA GLU A 25 32.26 -8.47 -21.28
C GLU A 25 30.84 -8.13 -20.86
N LEU A 26 30.69 -7.78 -19.58
CA LEU A 26 29.43 -7.39 -18.99
C LEU A 26 29.38 -5.85 -18.94
N PHE A 27 28.53 -5.25 -19.77
CA PHE A 27 28.35 -3.80 -19.76
C PHE A 27 27.36 -3.41 -18.66
N SER A 28 27.70 -2.40 -17.87
CA SER A 28 26.85 -1.92 -16.76
C SER A 28 26.42 -0.48 -16.95
N VAL A 29 25.13 -0.21 -16.77
CA VAL A 29 24.54 1.13 -16.81
C VAL A 29 23.93 1.47 -15.47
N ASP A 30 24.20 2.69 -15.00
CA ASP A 30 23.56 3.23 -13.80
C ASP A 30 22.10 3.61 -14.09
N ALA A 31 21.19 3.21 -13.20
CA ALA A 31 19.77 3.44 -13.36
C ALA A 31 19.09 3.66 -12.00
N ARG A 32 18.01 4.45 -11.99
CA ARG A 32 17.16 4.51 -10.80
C ARG A 32 16.46 3.17 -10.59
N PRO A 33 16.26 2.72 -9.34
CA PRO A 33 15.62 1.45 -9.03
C PRO A 33 14.25 1.26 -9.71
N SER A 34 13.43 2.31 -9.79
CA SER A 34 12.13 2.27 -10.47
C SER A 34 12.25 1.90 -11.95
N ASP A 35 13.22 2.51 -12.64
CA ASP A 35 13.45 2.31 -14.06
C ASP A 35 14.07 0.91 -14.28
N ALA A 36 15.00 0.52 -13.41
CA ALA A 36 15.67 -0.77 -13.47
C ALA A 36 14.71 -1.95 -13.27
N ILE A 37 13.78 -1.85 -12.32
CA ILE A 37 12.74 -2.88 -12.07
C ILE A 37 11.79 -2.97 -13.25
N ASN A 38 11.36 -1.83 -13.82
CA ASN A 38 10.49 -1.81 -14.99
C ASN A 38 11.14 -2.47 -16.21
N VAL A 39 12.43 -2.21 -16.44
CA VAL A 39 13.21 -2.91 -17.48
C VAL A 39 13.28 -4.40 -17.17
N ALA A 40 13.54 -4.78 -15.92
CA ALA A 40 13.60 -6.18 -15.53
C ALA A 40 12.29 -6.94 -15.82
N TYR A 41 11.16 -6.32 -15.49
CA TYR A 41 9.83 -6.85 -15.76
C TYR A 41 9.56 -7.00 -17.26
N ARG A 42 9.84 -5.97 -18.07
CA ARG A 42 9.62 -6.02 -19.51
C ARG A 42 10.48 -7.05 -20.22
N CYS A 43 11.74 -7.18 -19.80
CA CYS A 43 12.70 -8.11 -20.38
C CYS A 43 12.68 -9.51 -19.75
N GLN A 44 11.84 -9.73 -18.73
CA GLN A 44 11.76 -10.99 -17.99
C GLN A 44 13.14 -11.46 -17.47
N VAL A 45 13.93 -10.53 -16.94
CA VAL A 45 15.28 -10.80 -16.41
C VAL A 45 15.28 -10.80 -14.88
N PRO A 46 16.18 -11.57 -14.24
CA PRO A 46 16.25 -11.62 -12.79
C PRO A 46 16.70 -10.29 -12.17
N VAL A 47 16.12 -9.99 -11.01
CA VAL A 47 16.49 -8.87 -10.13
C VAL A 47 17.24 -9.43 -8.92
N TYR A 48 18.41 -8.88 -8.65
CA TYR A 48 19.20 -9.18 -7.48
C TYR A 48 19.29 -7.97 -6.56
N VAL A 49 19.38 -8.21 -5.26
CA VAL A 49 19.51 -7.15 -4.25
C VAL A 49 20.74 -7.45 -3.40
N ASN A 50 21.49 -6.40 -3.06
CA ASN A 50 22.61 -6.53 -2.13
C ASN A 50 22.11 -7.04 -0.77
N LYS A 51 22.78 -8.08 -0.26
CA LYS A 51 22.45 -8.70 1.04
C LYS A 51 22.41 -7.69 2.18
N GLN A 52 23.29 -6.68 2.17
CA GLN A 52 23.31 -5.66 3.24
C GLN A 52 22.00 -4.87 3.29
N ILE A 53 21.48 -4.45 2.13
CA ILE A 53 20.20 -3.74 2.04
C ILE A 53 19.06 -4.63 2.54
N VAL A 54 19.08 -5.91 2.18
CA VAL A 54 18.06 -6.86 2.65
C VAL A 54 18.11 -6.99 4.18
N LEU A 55 19.30 -7.07 4.77
CA LEU A 55 19.43 -7.23 6.21
C LEU A 55 19.03 -5.99 7.01
N THR A 56 19.27 -4.79 6.48
CA THR A 56 18.97 -3.53 7.19
C THR A 56 17.54 -3.05 6.97
N ASP A 57 17.02 -3.19 5.75
CA ASP A 57 15.81 -2.49 5.33
C ASP A 57 14.64 -3.43 4.98
N ALA A 58 14.88 -4.72 4.76
CA ALA A 58 13.79 -5.61 4.36
C ALA A 58 12.88 -5.91 5.54
N ILE A 59 11.58 -5.82 5.29
CA ILE A 59 10.54 -6.19 6.24
C ILE A 59 10.06 -7.59 5.87
N ARG A 60 10.06 -8.50 6.85
CA ARG A 60 9.47 -9.83 6.68
C ARG A 60 7.95 -9.70 6.79
N ILE A 61 7.26 -9.85 5.66
CA ILE A 61 5.80 -9.87 5.64
C ILE A 61 5.34 -11.26 6.09
N GLY A 62 4.83 -11.36 7.32
CA GLY A 62 4.22 -12.58 7.84
C GLY A 62 2.74 -12.65 7.44
N TYR A 63 2.41 -13.50 6.46
CA TYR A 63 1.02 -13.84 6.18
C TYR A 63 0.56 -14.91 7.18
N GLY A 64 0.09 -14.46 8.35
CA GLY A 64 -0.57 -15.31 9.35
C GLY A 64 0.28 -15.66 10.57
N ALA A 65 -0.34 -15.45 11.74
CA ALA A 65 0.07 -15.89 13.08
C ALA A 65 1.38 -15.30 13.64
N ASP A 66 1.36 -14.01 13.98
CA ASP A 66 1.66 -13.53 15.34
C ASP A 66 1.59 -12.00 15.36
N ARG A 67 0.52 -11.43 15.95
CA ARG A 67 0.43 -9.99 16.21
C ARG A 67 1.25 -9.69 17.48
N SER A 68 2.56 -9.88 17.39
CA SER A 68 3.50 -9.29 18.34
C SER A 68 3.60 -7.80 18.01
N ARG A 69 3.06 -7.01 18.93
CA ARG A 69 3.10 -5.54 18.98
C ARG A 69 4.56 -5.09 18.86
N ASP A 70 4.82 -4.02 18.10
CA ASP A 70 6.05 -3.20 18.09
C ASP A 70 6.94 -3.18 16.82
N ALA A 71 6.44 -3.60 15.66
CA ALA A 71 7.00 -3.11 14.39
C ALA A 71 6.02 -2.16 13.71
N ARG A 72 6.11 -0.86 14.02
CA ARG A 72 5.41 0.17 13.22
C ARG A 72 6.07 0.19 11.83
N PRO A 73 5.36 -0.15 10.74
CA PRO A 73 5.90 0.08 9.41
C PRO A 73 6.11 1.60 9.22
N VAL A 74 7.22 1.97 8.58
CA VAL A 74 7.60 3.37 8.31
C VAL A 74 6.59 4.09 7.40
N TYR A 75 5.71 3.32 6.73
CA TYR A 75 4.56 3.82 6.00
C TYR A 75 3.31 3.03 6.41
N ASP A 76 2.21 3.75 6.58
CA ASP A 76 0.94 3.20 7.02
C ASP A 76 0.24 2.48 5.86
N VAL A 77 0.53 1.18 5.70
CA VAL A 77 -0.09 0.31 4.70
C VAL A 77 -1.56 0.01 5.03
N SER A 78 -2.09 0.50 6.15
CA SER A 78 -3.50 0.28 6.52
C SER A 78 -4.49 1.00 5.60
N LEU A 79 -4.02 1.98 4.81
CA LEU A 79 -4.81 2.69 3.81
C LEU A 79 -4.73 2.07 2.39
N ASP A 80 -3.76 1.18 2.13
CA ASP A 80 -3.52 0.59 0.80
C ASP A 80 -4.34 -0.69 0.54
N SER A 81 -4.92 -1.27 1.61
CA SER A 81 -5.87 -2.37 1.51
C SER A 81 -7.25 -1.86 1.94
N ALA A 82 -8.30 -2.14 1.15
CA ALA A 82 -9.66 -1.96 1.63
C ALA A 82 -9.82 -2.79 2.91
N ALA A 83 -10.22 -2.18 4.02
CA ALA A 83 -10.46 -2.91 5.25
C ALA A 83 -11.49 -4.02 4.96
N GLU A 84 -11.09 -5.28 5.10
CA GLU A 84 -12.01 -6.41 4.98
C GLU A 84 -12.94 -6.42 6.21
N GLY A 85 -14.05 -5.70 6.10
CA GLY A 85 -15.08 -5.62 7.12
C GLY A 85 -16.04 -4.44 6.89
N PRO A 86 -17.24 -4.47 7.51
CA PRO A 86 -18.14 -3.32 7.49
C PRO A 86 -17.48 -2.14 8.21
N ASP A 87 -17.09 -1.11 7.46
CA ASP A 87 -16.54 0.11 8.03
C ASP A 87 -17.67 0.94 8.65
N ILE A 88 -17.60 1.05 9.98
CA ILE A 88 -18.56 1.78 10.79
C ILE A 88 -18.62 3.27 10.37
N LEU A 89 -17.52 3.83 9.88
CA LEU A 89 -17.48 5.21 9.36
C LEU A 89 -18.23 5.34 8.03
N VAL A 90 -18.15 4.33 7.17
CA VAL A 90 -18.90 4.27 5.91
C VAL A 90 -20.40 4.16 6.20
N GLU A 91 -20.78 3.31 7.15
CA GLU A 91 -22.18 3.18 7.57
C GLU A 91 -22.74 4.48 8.15
N GLU A 92 -21.96 5.19 8.98
CA GLU A 92 -22.35 6.51 9.51
C GLU A 92 -22.53 7.53 8.38
N LEU A 93 -21.60 7.55 7.42
CA LEU A 93 -21.63 8.46 6.28
C LEU A 93 -22.88 8.24 5.42
N ASP A 94 -23.24 6.98 5.17
CA ASP A 94 -24.41 6.62 4.37
C ASP A 94 -25.73 7.03 5.04
N LEU A 95 -25.83 6.89 6.36
CA LEU A 95 -26.97 7.38 7.14
C LEU A 95 -27.10 8.91 7.06
N VAL A 96 -25.99 9.64 7.18
CA VAL A 96 -25.97 11.12 7.08
C VAL A 96 -26.35 11.59 5.68
N LYS A 97 -25.82 10.94 4.63
CA LYS A 97 -26.20 11.23 3.24
C LYS A 97 -27.69 11.02 3.00
N SER A 98 -28.22 9.89 3.45
CA SER A 98 -29.65 9.54 3.30
C SER A 98 -30.56 10.54 4.02
N MET A 99 -30.17 10.97 5.22
CA MET A 99 -30.87 12.01 5.98
C MET A 99 -30.87 13.35 5.21
N ASN A 100 -29.71 13.81 4.72
CA ASN A 100 -29.60 15.07 3.99
C ASN A 100 -30.37 15.05 2.66
N LEU A 101 -30.40 13.91 1.97
CA LEU A 101 -31.20 13.73 0.77
C LEU A 101 -32.69 13.85 1.09
N ALA A 102 -33.17 13.17 2.13
CA ALA A 102 -34.56 13.25 2.57
C ALA A 102 -34.97 14.67 3.00
N ILE A 103 -34.07 15.44 3.62
CA ILE A 103 -34.30 16.87 3.93
C ILE A 103 -34.46 17.70 2.65
N LYS A 104 -33.59 17.48 1.65
CA LYS A 104 -33.68 18.17 0.36
C LYS A 104 -34.94 17.83 -0.42
N GLU A 105 -35.42 16.59 -0.30
CA GLU A 105 -36.67 16.12 -0.91
C GLU A 105 -37.92 16.44 -0.07
N GLU A 106 -37.79 17.18 1.04
CA GLU A 106 -38.89 17.52 1.96
C GLU A 106 -39.60 16.30 2.58
N ARG A 107 -38.95 15.13 2.59
CA ARG A 107 -39.43 13.88 3.19
C ARG A 107 -39.06 13.81 4.66
N TYR A 108 -39.70 14.65 5.48
CA TYR A 108 -39.32 14.83 6.88
C TYR A 108 -39.50 13.58 7.76
N ILE A 109 -40.47 12.72 7.44
CA ILE A 109 -40.70 11.45 8.16
C ILE A 109 -39.49 10.51 7.98
N ASP A 110 -38.99 10.41 6.75
CA ASP A 110 -37.82 9.58 6.43
C ASP A 110 -36.55 10.19 7.03
N ALA A 111 -36.39 11.51 6.96
CA ALA A 111 -35.28 12.21 7.62
C ALA A 111 -35.25 11.93 9.14
N ALA A 112 -36.43 11.93 9.80
CA ALA A 112 -36.53 11.58 11.21
C ALA A 112 -36.15 10.11 11.48
N MET A 113 -36.54 9.18 10.61
CA MET A 113 -36.13 7.77 10.70
C MET A 113 -34.61 7.62 10.58
N TRP A 114 -33.99 8.28 9.59
CA TRP A 114 -32.54 8.24 9.38
C TRP A 114 -31.77 8.84 10.56
N ARG A 115 -32.25 9.97 11.11
CA ARG A 115 -31.70 10.58 12.34
C ARG A 115 -31.75 9.61 13.52
N ASP A 116 -32.86 8.90 13.69
CA ASP A 116 -33.03 7.96 14.80
C ASP A 116 -32.13 6.73 14.66
N LYS A 117 -31.92 6.23 13.44
CA LYS A 117 -30.93 5.18 13.13
C LYS A 117 -29.50 5.64 13.42
N LEU A 118 -29.13 6.84 12.97
CA LEU A 118 -27.81 7.45 13.23
C LEU A 118 -27.54 7.60 14.74
N ARG A 119 -28.56 8.03 15.50
CA ARG A 119 -28.47 8.15 16.96
C ARG A 119 -28.30 6.79 17.64
N LYS A 120 -28.94 5.72 17.16
CA LYS A 120 -28.74 4.36 17.68
C LYS A 120 -27.31 3.88 17.41
N LEU A 121 -26.80 4.07 16.19
CA LEU A 121 -25.43 3.72 15.81
C LEU A 121 -24.40 4.42 16.72
N ARG A 122 -24.58 5.72 16.95
CA ARG A 122 -23.70 6.50 17.85
C ARG A 122 -23.82 6.11 19.33
N LYS A 123 -24.99 5.70 19.80
CA LYS A 123 -25.18 5.22 21.18
C LYS A 123 -24.55 3.85 21.41
N SER A 124 -24.56 2.97 20.40
CA SER A 124 -23.87 1.68 20.46
C SER A 124 -22.34 1.80 20.57
N LYS A 125 -21.80 3.01 20.39
CA LYS A 125 -20.36 3.33 20.46
C LYS A 125 -19.92 3.73 21.88
N THR A 126 -20.85 4.05 22.79
CA THR A 126 -20.57 4.34 24.21
C THR A 126 -20.74 3.06 25.02
#